data_AF-A0A5K7Z5G1-F1
#
_entry.id   AF-A0A5K7Z5G1-F1
#
_cell.length_a   1.000
_cell.length_b   1.000
_cell.length_c   1.000
_cell.angle_alpha   90.00
_cell.angle_beta   90.00
_cell.angle_gamma   90.00
#
_symmetry.space_group_name_H-M   'P 1'
#
loop_
_entity.id
_entity.type
_entity.pdbx_description
1 polymer ?
#
loop_
_entity_poly.entity_id
_entity_poly.type
_entity_poly.pdbx_seq_one_letter_code
_entity_poly.pdbx_strand_id
1 'polypeptide(L)'
;MAYINNPMEVYKLLNGSNCGECHEKTCLAFAVAVFKGKKTIHACPYLDKEVVDRYGEAIEKPNTIDENKAEAIELLKQKISSIDLSEAAKRLGARFSNNHLTLKIFGKNFSVDTRGNLSSEVHINAYIAVPVLNHILNGSGKTPKGNWITFRELNGGPSRYAHFQQCCEKPLKQVADTYTDLFKDMLEIFDGKEIASHIDSDVSIVLHPLPLFPIMVCYWKPEDGLESDLYIYFDSASDDNLDIESIYTLSEGLALMFKKIALRHGV
;
A
#
# COMPACT_ATOMS: atom_id res chain seq x y z
N MET A 1 -10.15 30.79 -4.43
CA MET A 1 -11.34 29.94 -4.69
C MET A 1 -11.59 29.12 -3.44
N ALA A 2 -12.85 28.87 -3.07
CA ALA A 2 -13.15 28.07 -1.88
C ALA A 2 -12.99 26.59 -2.24
N TYR A 3 -12.09 25.89 -1.55
CA TYR A 3 -11.78 24.49 -1.79
C TYR A 3 -12.56 23.60 -0.81
N ILE A 4 -13.05 22.45 -1.28
CA ILE A 4 -13.70 21.43 -0.46
C ILE A 4 -12.67 20.33 -0.15
N ASN A 5 -12.09 20.34 1.04
CA ASN A 5 -11.02 19.42 1.45
C ASN A 5 -11.51 18.28 2.35
N ASN A 6 -12.77 18.28 2.76
CA ASN A 6 -13.37 17.20 3.56
C ASN A 6 -14.89 17.11 3.35
N PRO A 7 -15.52 15.97 3.70
CA PRO A 7 -16.98 15.81 3.60
C PRO A 7 -17.78 16.79 4.47
N MET A 8 -17.19 17.33 5.55
CA MET A 8 -17.89 18.25 6.45
C MET A 8 -18.11 19.62 5.82
N GLU A 9 -17.25 20.04 4.89
CA GLU A 9 -17.43 21.27 4.13
C GLU A 9 -18.61 21.18 3.17
N VAL A 10 -18.81 20.02 2.52
CA VAL A 10 -20.03 19.74 1.76
C VAL A 10 -21.25 19.72 2.68
N TYR A 11 -21.15 19.06 3.84
CA TYR A 11 -22.27 18.95 4.78
C TYR A 11 -22.77 20.32 5.28
N LYS A 12 -21.85 21.26 5.54
CA LYS A 12 -22.18 22.64 5.94
C LYS A 12 -22.97 23.43 4.90
N LEU A 13 -22.92 23.03 3.63
CA LEU A 13 -23.70 23.63 2.54
C LEU A 13 -25.12 23.06 2.45
N LEU A 14 -25.40 21.94 3.12
CA LEU A 14 -26.71 21.28 3.07
C LEU A 14 -27.63 21.81 4.17
N ASN A 15 -28.94 21.73 3.93
CA ASN A 15 -29.97 22.12 4.90
C ASN A 15 -30.15 21.14 6.07
N GLY A 16 -29.38 20.05 6.13
CA GLY A 16 -29.42 19.06 7.22
C GLY A 16 -30.73 18.28 7.38
N SER A 17 -31.64 18.34 6.39
CA SER A 17 -33.00 17.77 6.48
C SER A 17 -33.06 16.24 6.52
N ASN A 18 -32.03 15.55 6.02
CA ASN A 18 -32.00 14.08 5.84
C ASN A 18 -33.22 13.53 5.07
N CYS A 19 -33.79 14.31 4.14
CA CYS A 19 -35.06 13.99 3.45
C CYS A 19 -35.00 12.75 2.54
N GLY A 20 -33.80 12.33 2.11
CA GLY A 20 -33.62 11.16 1.24
C GLY A 20 -33.93 11.39 -0.24
N GLU A 21 -34.34 12.59 -0.65
CA GLU A 21 -34.67 12.92 -2.05
C GLU A 21 -33.47 12.87 -3.00
N CYS A 22 -32.26 12.97 -2.46
CA CYS A 22 -31.02 12.74 -3.21
C CYS A 22 -30.61 11.26 -3.26
N HIS A 23 -31.48 10.32 -2.86
CA HIS A 23 -31.22 8.87 -2.79
C HIS A 23 -30.07 8.47 -1.86
N GLU A 24 -29.84 9.23 -0.79
CA GLU A 24 -28.92 8.87 0.29
C GLU A 24 -29.65 8.87 1.63
N LYS A 25 -29.23 8.01 2.55
CA LYS A 25 -29.92 7.85 3.85
C LYS A 25 -29.86 9.09 4.74
N THR A 26 -28.83 9.92 4.58
CA THR A 26 -28.62 11.15 5.37
C THR A 26 -27.90 12.21 4.53
N CYS A 27 -28.03 13.48 4.92
CA CYS A 27 -27.25 14.59 4.35
C CYS A 27 -25.74 14.36 4.53
N LEU A 28 -25.31 13.70 5.61
CA LEU A 28 -23.90 13.33 5.80
C LEU A 28 -23.47 12.24 4.81
N ALA A 29 -24.29 11.21 4.58
CA ALA A 29 -24.02 10.19 3.57
C ALA A 29 -23.94 10.81 2.16
N PHE A 30 -24.84 11.75 1.85
CA PHE A 30 -24.77 12.57 0.63
C PHE A 30 -23.49 13.39 0.55
N ALA A 31 -23.11 14.10 1.60
CA ALA A 31 -21.88 14.87 1.65
C ALA A 31 -20.63 14.01 1.40
N VAL A 32 -20.59 12.79 1.96
CA VAL A 32 -19.53 11.81 1.72
C VAL A 32 -19.57 11.28 0.28
N ALA A 33 -20.74 11.03 -0.29
CA ALA A 33 -20.90 10.55 -1.67
C ALA A 33 -20.49 11.61 -2.70
N VAL A 34 -20.86 12.87 -2.45
CA VAL A 34 -20.44 14.03 -3.24
C VAL A 34 -18.94 14.25 -3.11
N PHE A 35 -18.41 14.24 -1.87
CA PHE A 35 -16.97 14.32 -1.64
C PHE A 35 -16.27 13.21 -2.41
N LYS A 36 -16.66 11.94 -2.29
CA LYS A 36 -16.05 10.80 -3.03
C LYS A 36 -16.28 10.79 -4.55
N GLY A 37 -16.88 11.82 -5.14
CA GLY A 37 -17.17 11.89 -6.58
C GLY A 37 -18.18 10.85 -7.08
N LYS A 38 -18.88 10.16 -6.17
CA LYS A 38 -19.92 9.17 -6.52
C LYS A 38 -21.25 9.83 -6.88
N LYS A 39 -21.42 11.10 -6.51
CA LYS A 39 -22.62 11.90 -6.76
C LYS A 39 -22.23 13.34 -7.05
N THR A 40 -23.00 14.03 -7.87
CA THR A 40 -22.80 15.47 -8.11
C THR A 40 -23.50 16.27 -7.01
N ILE A 41 -22.95 17.44 -6.67
CA ILE A 41 -23.55 18.31 -5.64
C ILE A 41 -24.95 18.80 -6.04
N HIS A 42 -25.24 18.88 -7.35
CA HIS A 42 -26.55 19.22 -7.92
C HIS A 42 -27.64 18.16 -7.64
N ALA A 43 -27.27 16.96 -7.20
CA ALA A 43 -28.24 15.92 -6.86
C ALA A 43 -29.04 16.24 -5.56
N CYS A 44 -28.67 17.29 -4.81
CA CYS A 44 -29.50 17.82 -3.73
C CYS A 44 -30.47 18.89 -4.28
N PRO A 45 -31.79 18.66 -4.24
CA PRO A 45 -32.77 19.62 -4.78
C PRO A 45 -32.91 20.90 -3.94
N TYR A 46 -32.39 20.89 -2.71
CA TYR A 46 -32.48 21.99 -1.76
C TYR A 46 -31.22 22.86 -1.69
N LEU A 47 -30.27 22.66 -2.61
CA LEU A 47 -29.05 23.45 -2.65
C LEU A 47 -29.25 24.73 -3.47
N ASP A 48 -28.82 25.87 -2.92
CA ASP A 48 -28.94 27.15 -3.60
C ASP A 48 -28.14 27.18 -4.91
N LYS A 49 -28.69 27.86 -5.92
CA LYS A 49 -28.06 28.01 -7.24
C LYS A 49 -26.67 28.65 -7.16
N GLU A 50 -26.46 29.60 -6.26
CA GLU A 50 -25.15 30.24 -6.06
C GLU A 50 -24.09 29.28 -5.48
N VAL A 51 -24.51 28.31 -4.67
CA VAL A 51 -23.63 27.26 -4.11
C VAL A 51 -23.32 26.22 -5.18
N VAL A 52 -24.31 25.88 -5.99
CA VAL A 52 -24.19 25.05 -7.19
C VAL A 52 -23.20 25.65 -8.19
N ASP A 53 -23.27 26.94 -8.50
CA ASP A 53 -22.37 27.59 -9.45
C ASP A 53 -20.95 27.75 -8.89
N ARG A 54 -20.81 27.92 -7.57
CA ARG A 54 -19.51 28.07 -6.91
C ARG A 54 -18.74 26.76 -6.73
N TYR A 55 -19.44 25.65 -6.53
CA TYR A 55 -18.86 24.35 -6.20
C TYR A 55 -19.17 23.24 -7.21
N GLY A 56 -19.99 23.51 -8.24
CA GLY A 56 -20.39 22.54 -9.27
C GLY A 56 -19.23 22.01 -10.11
N GLU A 57 -18.20 22.83 -10.31
CA GLU A 57 -16.93 22.44 -10.96
C GLU A 57 -15.76 22.34 -9.97
N ALA A 58 -15.86 22.97 -8.80
CA ALA A 58 -14.76 23.15 -7.83
C ALA A 58 -14.68 22.08 -6.73
N ILE A 59 -15.42 20.98 -6.85
CA ILE A 59 -15.09 19.76 -6.10
C ILE A 59 -13.91 19.14 -6.85
N GLU A 60 -12.69 19.57 -6.50
CA GLU A 60 -11.52 18.73 -6.72
C GLU A 60 -11.90 17.35 -6.21
N LYS A 61 -11.90 16.38 -7.13
CA LYS A 61 -12.05 14.98 -6.76
C LYS A 61 -11.12 14.79 -5.56
N PRO A 62 -11.55 14.12 -4.47
CA PRO A 62 -10.57 13.51 -3.60
C PRO A 62 -9.91 12.51 -4.53
N ASN A 63 -8.74 12.92 -5.02
CA ASN A 63 -7.91 12.13 -5.89
C ASN A 63 -7.95 10.75 -5.27
N THR A 64 -8.50 9.81 -6.03
CA THR A 64 -8.49 8.43 -5.57
C THR A 64 -7.06 8.13 -5.19
N ILE A 65 -6.86 7.28 -4.20
CA ILE A 65 -5.52 6.86 -3.77
C ILE A 65 -4.65 6.48 -4.99
N ASP A 66 -5.23 6.10 -6.13
CA ASP A 66 -4.58 5.84 -7.42
C ASP A 66 -4.18 7.09 -8.27
N GLU A 67 -4.96 8.18 -8.33
CA GLU A 67 -4.62 9.38 -9.13
C GLU A 67 -3.46 10.18 -8.50
N ASN A 68 -3.46 10.36 -7.18
CA ASN A 68 -2.32 10.93 -6.44
C ASN A 68 -1.05 10.08 -6.59
N LYS A 69 -1.20 8.78 -6.79
CA LYS A 69 -0.08 7.86 -6.97
C LYS A 69 0.52 7.95 -8.38
N ALA A 70 -0.26 8.25 -9.42
CA ALA A 70 0.26 8.39 -10.77
C ALA A 70 1.22 9.59 -10.90
N GLU A 71 0.82 10.77 -10.41
CA GLU A 71 1.70 11.95 -10.39
C GLU A 71 2.95 11.74 -9.54
N ALA A 72 2.79 11.11 -8.36
CA ALA A 72 3.92 10.75 -7.52
C ALA A 72 4.90 9.80 -8.24
N ILE A 73 4.39 8.81 -8.99
CA ILE A 73 5.21 7.91 -9.80
C ILE A 73 5.95 8.69 -10.88
N GLU A 74 5.31 9.60 -11.61
CA GLU A 74 5.98 10.38 -12.65
C GLU A 74 7.09 11.28 -12.07
N LEU A 75 6.87 11.88 -10.90
CA LEU A 75 7.93 12.62 -10.19
C LEU A 75 9.10 11.71 -9.78
N LEU A 76 8.82 10.49 -9.32
CA LEU A 76 9.85 9.51 -8.99
C LEU A 76 10.62 9.05 -10.24
N LYS A 77 9.94 8.84 -11.37
CA LYS A 77 10.58 8.52 -12.66
C LYS A 77 11.51 9.65 -13.14
N GLN A 78 11.10 10.90 -12.97
CA GLN A 78 11.96 12.05 -13.28
C GLN A 78 13.20 12.11 -12.37
N LYS A 79 13.09 11.71 -11.11
CA LYS A 79 14.26 11.57 -10.22
C LYS A 79 15.14 10.39 -10.62
N ILE A 80 14.56 9.30 -11.09
CA ILE A 80 15.32 8.16 -11.59
C ILE A 80 16.18 8.54 -12.80
N SER A 81 15.63 9.33 -13.73
CA SER A 81 16.36 9.76 -14.92
C SER A 81 17.51 10.73 -14.62
N SER A 82 17.61 11.26 -13.40
CA SER A 82 18.69 12.14 -12.96
C SER A 82 19.78 11.45 -12.14
N ILE A 83 19.70 10.14 -11.89
CA ILE A 83 20.72 9.37 -11.16
C ILE A 83 21.45 8.35 -12.03
N ASP A 84 22.63 7.91 -11.58
CA ASP A 84 23.35 6.79 -12.19
C ASP A 84 22.77 5.44 -11.71
N LEU A 85 22.03 4.79 -12.60
CA LEU A 85 21.42 3.48 -12.32
C LEU A 85 22.44 2.34 -12.19
N SER A 86 23.64 2.47 -12.75
CA SER A 86 24.70 1.48 -12.55
C SER A 86 25.19 1.50 -11.11
N GLU A 87 25.40 2.69 -10.54
CA GLU A 87 25.80 2.85 -9.13
C GLU A 87 24.68 2.44 -8.17
N ALA A 88 23.43 2.80 -8.47
CA ALA A 88 22.28 2.31 -7.71
C ALA A 88 22.17 0.79 -7.75
N ALA A 89 22.44 0.16 -8.90
CA ALA A 89 22.42 -1.29 -9.03
C ALA A 89 23.49 -1.94 -8.15
N LYS A 90 24.74 -1.44 -8.18
CA LYS A 90 25.81 -1.93 -7.31
C LYS A 90 25.44 -1.82 -5.83
N ARG A 91 24.93 -0.66 -5.41
CA ARG A 91 24.51 -0.40 -4.03
C ARG A 91 23.44 -1.38 -3.55
N LEU A 92 22.49 -1.74 -4.41
CA LEU A 92 21.36 -2.60 -4.07
C LEU A 92 21.60 -4.09 -4.36
N GLY A 93 22.79 -4.47 -4.81
CA GLY A 93 23.06 -5.85 -5.25
C GLY A 93 22.23 -6.27 -6.47
N ALA A 94 21.83 -5.31 -7.30
CA ALA A 94 21.03 -5.51 -8.50
C ALA A 94 21.90 -5.64 -9.75
N ARG A 95 21.27 -6.02 -10.87
CA ARG A 95 21.96 -6.08 -12.17
C ARG A 95 21.70 -4.81 -12.97
N PHE A 96 22.74 -4.22 -13.54
CA PHE A 96 22.60 -3.19 -14.58
C PHE A 96 23.13 -3.71 -15.92
N SER A 97 22.31 -3.69 -16.96
CA SER A 97 22.71 -4.06 -18.32
C SER A 97 21.76 -3.47 -19.36
N ASN A 98 22.26 -3.14 -20.55
CA ASN A 98 21.46 -2.57 -21.64
C ASN A 98 20.63 -1.35 -21.23
N ASN A 99 21.18 -0.45 -20.41
CA ASN A 99 20.48 0.72 -19.85
C ASN A 99 19.28 0.39 -18.95
N HIS A 100 19.23 -0.82 -18.39
CA HIS A 100 18.20 -1.24 -17.45
C HIS A 100 18.83 -1.69 -16.14
N LEU A 101 18.29 -1.20 -15.03
CA LEU A 101 18.50 -1.74 -13.69
C LEU A 101 17.40 -2.79 -13.44
N THR A 102 17.79 -4.02 -13.14
CA THR A 102 16.87 -5.13 -12.84
C THR A 102 17.03 -5.61 -11.39
N LEU A 103 15.92 -5.56 -10.65
CA LEU A 103 15.77 -6.04 -9.27
C LEU A 103 14.92 -7.31 -9.23
N LYS A 104 15.05 -8.06 -8.13
CA LYS A 104 14.15 -9.16 -7.78
C LYS A 104 13.09 -8.67 -6.81
N ILE A 105 11.83 -8.68 -7.24
CA ILE A 105 10.66 -8.27 -6.48
C ILE A 105 9.79 -9.53 -6.29
N PHE A 106 9.71 -10.04 -5.06
CA PHE A 106 9.11 -11.35 -4.77
C PHE A 106 9.62 -12.46 -5.73
N GLY A 107 10.93 -12.51 -5.95
CA GLY A 107 11.59 -13.47 -6.85
C GLY A 107 11.47 -13.17 -8.36
N LYS A 108 10.59 -12.27 -8.78
CA LYS A 108 10.34 -11.93 -10.20
C LYS A 108 11.16 -10.73 -10.65
N ASN A 109 11.47 -10.66 -11.94
CA ASN A 109 12.25 -9.55 -12.48
C ASN A 109 11.39 -8.28 -12.59
N PHE A 110 11.90 -7.18 -12.04
CA PHE A 110 11.39 -5.83 -12.24
C PHE A 110 12.53 -4.95 -12.74
N SER A 111 12.32 -4.22 -13.83
CA SER A 111 13.34 -3.40 -14.46
C SER A 111 12.90 -1.96 -14.62
N VAL A 112 13.88 -1.06 -14.46
CA VAL A 112 13.73 0.38 -14.69
C VAL A 112 14.79 0.81 -15.68
N ASP A 113 14.38 1.48 -16.77
CA ASP A 113 15.32 2.06 -17.75
C ASP A 113 15.85 3.42 -17.30
N THR A 114 16.88 3.94 -17.98
CA THR A 114 17.47 5.26 -17.68
C THR A 114 16.53 6.46 -17.91
N ARG A 115 15.32 6.25 -18.43
CA ARG A 115 14.27 7.26 -18.58
C ARG A 115 13.17 7.11 -17.51
N GLY A 116 13.30 6.14 -16.60
CA GLY A 116 12.31 5.84 -15.57
C GLY A 116 11.16 4.95 -16.03
N ASN A 117 11.22 4.37 -17.25
CA ASN A 117 10.19 3.44 -17.69
C ASN A 117 10.29 2.12 -16.91
N LEU A 118 9.13 1.64 -16.45
CA LEU A 118 9.02 0.43 -15.65
C LEU A 118 8.61 -0.75 -16.54
N SER A 119 9.26 -1.89 -16.36
CA SER A 119 8.88 -3.15 -17.01
C SER A 119 9.04 -4.29 -16.00
N SER A 120 8.14 -5.28 -16.04
CA SER A 120 8.06 -6.28 -14.97
C SER A 120 7.37 -7.55 -15.46
N GLU A 121 7.78 -8.69 -14.91
CA GLU A 121 7.09 -9.98 -15.05
C GLU A 121 5.80 -10.03 -14.20
N VAL A 122 5.66 -9.14 -13.23
CA VAL A 122 4.45 -8.96 -12.40
C VAL A 122 3.72 -7.67 -12.73
N HIS A 123 2.42 -7.63 -12.47
CA HIS A 123 1.59 -6.45 -12.72
C HIS A 123 2.12 -5.22 -11.96
N ILE A 124 2.37 -4.14 -12.69
CA ILE A 124 2.86 -2.89 -12.13
C ILE A 124 1.66 -2.07 -11.66
N ASN A 125 1.52 -1.94 -10.35
CA ASN A 125 0.60 -0.99 -9.72
C ASN A 125 1.41 -0.06 -8.80
N ALA A 126 0.74 0.96 -8.27
CA ALA A 126 1.41 1.95 -7.45
C ALA A 126 1.93 1.44 -6.10
N TYR A 127 1.36 0.35 -5.57
CA TYR A 127 1.85 -0.29 -4.35
C TYR A 127 3.22 -0.98 -4.53
N ILE A 128 3.62 -1.24 -5.78
CA ILE A 128 4.94 -1.78 -6.12
C ILE A 128 5.83 -0.69 -6.70
N ALA A 129 5.30 0.12 -7.62
CA ALA A 129 6.09 1.14 -8.31
C ALA A 129 6.70 2.17 -7.34
N VAL A 130 5.91 2.70 -6.39
CA VAL A 130 6.40 3.73 -5.45
C VAL A 130 7.50 3.16 -4.54
N PRO A 131 7.32 2.03 -3.82
CA PRO A 131 8.39 1.47 -2.99
C PRO A 131 9.64 1.10 -3.78
N VAL A 132 9.49 0.51 -4.97
CA VAL A 132 10.66 0.15 -5.81
C VAL A 132 11.44 1.39 -6.22
N LEU A 133 10.77 2.45 -6.67
CA LEU A 133 11.45 3.67 -7.09
C LEU A 133 12.13 4.37 -5.90
N ASN A 134 11.47 4.44 -4.75
CA ASN A 134 12.07 4.99 -3.53
C ASN A 134 13.27 4.16 -3.05
N HIS A 135 13.21 2.83 -3.16
CA HIS A 135 14.34 1.96 -2.85
C HIS A 135 15.54 2.21 -3.77
N ILE A 136 15.29 2.32 -5.09
CA ILE A 136 16.33 2.67 -6.07
C ILE A 136 16.93 4.04 -5.77
N LEU A 137 16.12 5.04 -5.42
CA LEU A 137 16.61 6.40 -5.17
C LEU A 137 17.36 6.51 -3.83
N ASN A 138 16.84 5.92 -2.76
CA ASN A 138 17.21 6.29 -1.40
C ASN A 138 17.77 5.14 -0.55
N GLY A 139 17.62 3.87 -0.96
CA GLY A 139 18.07 2.75 -0.14
C GLY A 139 19.58 2.80 0.12
N SER A 140 20.04 2.61 1.35
CA SER A 140 21.47 2.71 1.64
C SER A 140 22.30 1.52 1.14
N GLY A 141 21.65 0.38 0.85
CA GLY A 141 22.34 -0.85 0.47
C GLY A 141 22.85 -1.68 1.66
N LYS A 142 22.40 -1.38 2.88
CA LYS A 142 22.78 -2.15 4.07
C LYS A 142 22.14 -3.52 4.05
N THR A 143 22.92 -4.54 4.40
CA THR A 143 22.45 -5.92 4.47
C THR A 143 21.53 -6.14 5.68
N PRO A 144 20.44 -6.92 5.52
CA PRO A 144 19.61 -7.36 6.64
C PRO A 144 20.45 -8.06 7.73
N LYS A 145 20.07 -7.89 9.00
CA LYS A 145 20.79 -8.39 10.16
C LYS A 145 20.20 -9.69 10.74
N GLY A 146 18.99 -10.08 10.33
CA GLY A 146 18.23 -11.18 10.91
C GLY A 146 17.57 -10.85 12.25
N ASN A 147 17.60 -9.58 12.66
CA ASN A 147 16.93 -9.10 13.86
C ASN A 147 15.55 -8.57 13.48
N TRP A 148 14.51 -9.28 13.88
CA TRP A 148 13.14 -8.98 13.50
C TRP A 148 12.48 -8.01 14.49
N ILE A 149 11.89 -6.95 13.96
CA ILE A 149 11.18 -5.91 14.70
C ILE A 149 9.78 -5.71 14.12
N THR A 150 8.85 -5.20 14.92
CA THR A 150 7.50 -4.88 14.47
C THR A 150 7.47 -3.56 13.72
N PHE A 151 6.39 -3.30 12.96
CA PHE A 151 6.20 -2.00 12.32
C PHE A 151 6.24 -0.83 13.32
N ARG A 152 5.79 -1.04 14.57
CA ARG A 152 5.83 -0.02 15.62
C ARG A 152 7.26 0.44 15.94
N GLU A 153 8.24 -0.43 15.80
CA GLU A 153 9.63 -0.17 16.18
C GLU A 153 10.44 0.52 15.08
N LEU A 154 9.94 0.57 13.85
CA LEU A 154 10.54 1.32 12.75
C LEU A 154 10.51 2.83 13.00
N ASN A 155 11.42 3.56 12.36
CA ASN A 155 11.46 5.01 12.40
C ASN A 155 10.17 5.62 11.83
N GLY A 156 9.38 6.28 12.68
CA GLY A 156 8.06 6.81 12.32
C GLY A 156 6.91 5.80 12.42
N GLY A 157 7.19 4.56 12.84
CA GLY A 157 6.22 3.49 13.05
C GLY A 157 5.16 3.76 14.13
N PRO A 158 5.50 4.26 15.34
CA PRO A 158 4.55 4.34 16.44
C PRO A 158 3.27 5.13 16.15
N SER A 159 3.37 6.24 15.40
CA SER A 159 2.24 7.10 15.06
C SER A 159 1.28 6.47 14.04
N ARG A 160 1.77 5.51 13.25
CA ARG A 160 1.02 4.86 12.18
C ARG A 160 0.63 3.42 12.49
N TYR A 161 1.18 2.83 13.55
CA TYR A 161 1.03 1.41 13.82
C TYR A 161 -0.43 0.98 13.92
N ALA A 162 -1.29 1.72 14.64
CA ALA A 162 -2.71 1.38 14.74
C ALA A 162 -3.41 1.29 13.37
N HIS A 163 -3.03 2.16 12.42
CA HIS A 163 -3.55 2.12 11.06
C HIS A 163 -2.94 0.97 10.25
N PHE A 164 -1.63 0.73 10.41
CA PHE A 164 -0.93 -0.41 9.81
C PHE A 164 -1.59 -1.74 10.19
N GLN A 165 -1.92 -1.95 11.46
CA GLN A 165 -2.62 -3.15 11.92
C GLN A 165 -3.97 -3.33 11.20
N GLN A 166 -4.72 -2.25 10.98
CA GLN A 166 -6.04 -2.29 10.35
C GLN A 166 -5.99 -2.54 8.83
N CYS A 167 -4.97 -2.01 8.14
CA CYS A 167 -4.86 -2.10 6.69
C CYS A 167 -3.96 -3.22 6.18
N CYS A 168 -3.04 -3.71 7.01
CA CYS A 168 -2.04 -4.71 6.61
C CYS A 168 -2.23 -6.03 7.37
N GLU A 169 -2.02 -6.03 8.70
CA GLU A 169 -2.01 -7.27 9.50
C GLU A 169 -3.40 -7.91 9.59
N LYS A 170 -4.44 -7.15 9.98
CA LYS A 170 -5.82 -7.70 10.11
C LYS A 170 -6.37 -8.25 8.79
N PRO A 171 -6.26 -7.56 7.63
CA PRO A 171 -6.72 -8.14 6.38
C PRO A 171 -5.94 -9.39 5.99
N LEU A 172 -4.63 -9.42 6.22
CA LEU A 172 -3.83 -10.61 5.94
C LEU A 172 -4.16 -11.77 6.89
N LYS A 173 -4.40 -11.48 8.16
CA LYS A 173 -4.93 -12.42 9.17
C LYS A 173 -6.25 -13.04 8.70
N GLN A 174 -7.21 -12.21 8.28
CA GLN A 174 -8.50 -12.70 7.78
C GLN A 174 -8.33 -13.64 6.57
N VAL A 175 -7.36 -13.34 5.71
CA VAL A 175 -7.01 -14.24 4.61
C VAL A 175 -6.42 -15.53 5.14
N ALA A 176 -5.48 -15.49 6.10
CA ALA A 176 -4.89 -16.68 6.71
C ALA A 176 -5.94 -17.56 7.43
N ASP A 177 -6.90 -16.95 8.11
CA ASP A 177 -7.98 -17.63 8.81
C ASP A 177 -8.93 -18.36 7.84
N THR A 178 -9.11 -17.82 6.64
CA THR A 178 -10.13 -18.31 5.68
C THR A 178 -9.54 -19.17 4.58
N TYR A 179 -8.34 -18.83 4.11
CA TYR A 179 -7.70 -19.41 2.93
C TYR A 179 -6.46 -20.20 3.34
N THR A 180 -6.64 -21.51 3.51
CA THR A 180 -5.61 -22.44 3.99
C THR A 180 -4.38 -22.52 3.07
N ASP A 181 -4.55 -22.23 1.78
CA ASP A 181 -3.47 -22.27 0.80
C ASP A 181 -2.64 -20.97 0.76
N LEU A 182 -2.99 -19.94 1.55
CA LEU A 182 -2.25 -18.68 1.62
C LEU A 182 -0.74 -18.90 1.78
N PHE A 183 -0.37 -19.76 2.73
CA PHE A 183 1.02 -20.03 3.05
C PHE A 183 1.73 -20.80 1.94
N LYS A 184 1.01 -21.70 1.25
CA LYS A 184 1.53 -22.36 0.05
C LYS A 184 1.78 -21.35 -1.07
N ASP A 185 0.86 -20.43 -1.32
CA ASP A 185 1.03 -19.37 -2.31
C ASP A 185 2.23 -18.47 -1.97
N MET A 186 2.42 -18.14 -0.69
CA MET A 186 3.60 -17.40 -0.23
C MET A 186 4.91 -18.13 -0.58
N LEU A 187 4.98 -19.44 -0.37
CA LEU A 187 6.17 -20.24 -0.67
C LEU A 187 6.39 -20.41 -2.19
N GLU A 188 5.36 -20.82 -2.92
CA GLU A 188 5.50 -21.23 -4.33
C GLU A 188 5.46 -20.06 -5.32
N ILE A 189 4.56 -19.08 -5.10
CA ILE A 189 4.34 -17.99 -6.07
C ILE A 189 5.32 -16.83 -5.83
N PHE A 190 5.58 -16.52 -4.56
CA PHE A 190 6.35 -15.34 -4.15
C PHE A 190 7.79 -15.65 -3.68
N ASP A 191 8.26 -16.87 -3.96
CA ASP A 191 9.60 -17.35 -3.57
C ASP A 191 9.85 -17.18 -2.05
N GLY A 192 8.79 -17.44 -1.27
CA GLY A 192 8.82 -17.40 0.19
C GLY A 192 9.63 -18.55 0.75
N LYS A 193 10.19 -18.34 1.94
CA LYS A 193 10.98 -19.35 2.65
C LYS A 193 10.40 -19.56 4.03
N GLU A 194 10.04 -20.81 4.33
CA GLU A 194 9.74 -21.21 5.69
C GLU A 194 11.03 -21.20 6.50
N ILE A 195 10.94 -20.68 7.72
CA ILE A 195 12.09 -20.60 8.63
C ILE A 195 11.69 -21.05 10.03
N ALA A 196 12.61 -21.71 10.71
CA ALA A 196 12.57 -21.80 12.17
C ALA A 196 12.92 -20.42 12.72
N SER A 197 11.89 -19.67 13.13
CA SER A 197 12.06 -18.38 13.79
C SER A 197 12.29 -18.57 15.29
N HIS A 198 12.92 -17.60 15.94
CA HIS A 198 12.92 -17.50 17.41
C HIS A 198 11.58 -16.97 17.95
N ILE A 199 10.70 -16.54 17.05
CA ILE A 199 9.32 -16.18 17.36
C ILE A 199 8.49 -17.45 17.36
N ASP A 200 7.85 -17.73 18.49
CA ASP A 200 7.09 -18.96 18.74
C ASP A 200 5.71 -18.90 18.05
N SER A 201 5.67 -19.01 16.73
CA SER A 201 4.46 -19.00 15.89
C SER A 201 4.22 -20.34 15.21
N ASP A 202 2.96 -20.69 14.95
CA ASP A 202 2.62 -21.91 14.17
C ASP A 202 3.17 -21.91 12.75
N VAL A 203 3.21 -20.73 12.12
CA VAL A 203 3.71 -20.56 10.76
C VAL A 203 4.57 -19.30 10.68
N SER A 204 5.78 -19.43 10.13
CA SER A 204 6.74 -18.35 9.93
C SER A 204 7.29 -18.40 8.49
N ILE A 205 6.97 -17.38 7.68
CA ILE A 205 7.43 -17.28 6.29
C ILE A 205 8.17 -15.96 6.08
N VAL A 206 9.38 -16.04 5.52
CA VAL A 206 10.12 -14.87 5.02
C VAL A 206 9.82 -14.67 3.55
N LEU A 207 9.42 -13.44 3.20
CA LEU A 207 9.28 -12.96 1.84
C LEU A 207 10.39 -11.95 1.54
N HIS A 208 10.71 -11.81 0.26
CA HIS A 208 11.64 -10.79 -0.23
C HIS A 208 10.93 -9.82 -1.18
N PRO A 209 10.14 -8.87 -0.64
CA PRO A 209 9.45 -7.87 -1.46
C PRO A 209 10.40 -7.04 -2.33
N LEU A 210 11.58 -6.71 -1.82
CA LEU A 210 12.64 -5.98 -2.53
C LEU A 210 14.00 -6.58 -2.13
N PRO A 211 15.08 -6.35 -2.91
CA PRO A 211 16.44 -6.68 -2.48
C PRO A 211 16.80 -5.96 -1.18
N LEU A 212 17.53 -6.64 -0.30
CA LEU A 212 17.97 -6.09 1.00
C LEU A 212 16.82 -5.64 1.93
N PHE A 213 15.58 -6.06 1.66
CA PHE A 213 14.40 -5.73 2.45
C PHE A 213 13.53 -6.98 2.61
N PRO A 214 13.89 -7.92 3.51
CA PRO A 214 13.06 -9.06 3.82
C PRO A 214 11.95 -8.65 4.81
N ILE A 215 10.81 -9.31 4.71
CA ILE A 215 9.75 -9.26 5.71
C ILE A 215 9.42 -10.67 6.16
N MET A 216 9.00 -10.84 7.41
CA MET A 216 8.56 -12.12 7.95
C MET A 216 7.10 -12.02 8.36
N VAL A 217 6.27 -12.93 7.85
CA VAL A 217 4.87 -13.07 8.26
C VAL A 217 4.80 -14.22 9.25
N CYS A 218 4.35 -13.94 10.46
CA CYS A 218 4.11 -14.95 11.49
C CYS A 218 2.61 -15.06 11.74
N TYR A 219 2.10 -16.28 11.80
CA TYR A 219 0.70 -16.57 12.08
C TYR A 219 0.57 -17.56 13.22
N TRP A 220 -0.35 -17.25 14.14
CA TRP A 220 -0.78 -18.09 15.24
C TRP A 220 -2.19 -18.55 14.98
N LYS A 221 -2.39 -19.86 15.00
CA LYS A 221 -3.71 -20.49 14.84
C LYS A 221 -4.54 -20.21 16.10
N PRO A 222 -5.87 -20.24 15.99
CA PRO A 222 -6.71 -20.19 17.19
C PRO A 222 -6.46 -21.45 18.03
N GLU A 223 -6.21 -21.26 19.33
CA GLU A 223 -5.93 -22.33 20.29
C GLU A 223 -6.60 -22.03 21.64
N ASP A 224 -7.20 -23.04 22.29
CA ASP A 224 -7.78 -22.95 23.65
C ASP A 224 -8.69 -21.73 23.91
N GLY A 225 -9.51 -21.36 22.91
CA GLY A 225 -10.43 -20.24 23.01
C GLY A 225 -9.81 -18.86 22.77
N LEU A 226 -8.52 -18.80 22.44
CA LEU A 226 -7.86 -17.61 21.91
C LEU A 226 -8.11 -17.50 20.40
N GLU A 227 -8.36 -16.28 19.94
CA GLU A 227 -8.41 -16.00 18.50
C GLU A 227 -7.02 -16.17 17.88
N SER A 228 -6.96 -16.46 16.58
CA SER A 228 -5.71 -16.40 15.84
C SER A 228 -5.08 -15.00 15.92
N ASP A 229 -3.79 -14.92 15.59
CA ASP A 229 -3.10 -13.64 15.44
C ASP A 229 -2.13 -13.67 14.26
N LEU A 230 -1.80 -12.51 13.72
CA LEU A 230 -0.84 -12.38 12.62
C LEU A 230 -0.07 -11.07 12.74
N TYR A 231 1.26 -11.17 12.62
CA TYR A 231 2.15 -10.02 12.60
C TYR A 231 3.07 -10.04 11.39
N ILE A 232 3.35 -8.84 10.89
CA ILE A 232 4.38 -8.62 9.87
C ILE A 232 5.59 -8.00 10.56
N TYR A 233 6.70 -8.75 10.53
CA TYR A 233 7.98 -8.32 11.05
C TYR A 233 8.89 -7.84 9.92
N PHE A 234 9.78 -6.92 10.29
CA PHE A 234 10.75 -6.27 9.43
C PHE A 234 12.14 -6.50 9.98
N ASP A 235 13.17 -6.50 9.14
CA ASP A 235 14.53 -6.50 9.65
C ASP A 235 14.86 -5.15 10.29
N SER A 236 15.67 -5.14 11.34
CA SER A 236 16.15 -3.91 11.96
C SER A 236 16.91 -2.96 11.01
N ALA A 237 17.38 -3.44 9.86
CA ALA A 237 17.97 -2.65 8.78
C ALA A 237 16.95 -2.16 7.73
N SER A 238 15.65 -2.36 7.95
CA SER A 238 14.61 -1.93 7.01
C SER A 238 14.57 -0.42 6.80
N ASP A 239 14.70 0.38 7.87
CA ASP A 239 14.74 1.85 7.81
C ASP A 239 15.93 2.40 7.00
N ASP A 240 16.99 1.60 6.89
CA ASP A 240 18.16 1.95 6.10
C ASP A 240 17.93 1.75 4.59
N ASN A 241 16.91 0.98 4.20
CA ASN A 241 16.70 0.58 2.80
C ASN A 241 15.37 1.07 2.21
N LEU A 242 14.40 1.43 3.06
CA LEU A 242 13.09 1.89 2.61
C LEU A 242 12.47 2.84 3.64
N ASP A 243 11.84 3.92 3.17
CA ASP A 243 11.15 4.86 4.06
C ASP A 243 9.82 4.29 4.57
N ILE A 244 9.35 4.78 5.71
CA ILE A 244 8.15 4.26 6.39
C ILE A 244 6.88 4.31 5.54
N GLU A 245 6.71 5.30 4.66
CA GLU A 245 5.53 5.39 3.79
C GLU A 245 5.58 4.32 2.70
N SER A 246 6.77 4.06 2.15
CA SER A 246 7.00 2.96 1.21
C SER A 246 6.86 1.59 1.88
N ILE A 247 7.32 1.41 3.12
CA ILE A 247 7.12 0.18 3.90
C ILE A 247 5.63 -0.09 4.11
N TYR A 248 4.90 0.94 4.55
CA TYR A 248 3.45 0.86 4.72
C TYR A 248 2.77 0.52 3.39
N THR A 249 3.09 1.27 2.33
CA THR A 249 2.49 1.11 1.00
C THR A 249 2.72 -0.30 0.46
N LEU A 250 3.94 -0.83 0.57
CA LEU A 250 4.28 -2.17 0.11
C LEU A 250 3.51 -3.25 0.87
N SER A 251 3.41 -3.11 2.20
CA SER A 251 2.70 -4.04 3.07
C SER A 251 1.19 -4.02 2.83
N GLU A 252 0.59 -2.85 2.61
CA GLU A 252 -0.82 -2.71 2.24
C GLU A 252 -1.09 -3.34 0.87
N GLY A 253 -0.21 -3.11 -0.10
CA GLY A 253 -0.27 -3.75 -1.41
C GLY A 253 -0.26 -5.28 -1.33
N LEU A 254 0.61 -5.83 -0.47
CA LEU A 254 0.70 -7.26 -0.21
C LEU A 254 -0.61 -7.83 0.35
N ALA A 255 -1.14 -7.20 1.42
CA ALA A 255 -2.40 -7.63 2.03
C ALA A 255 -3.58 -7.56 1.05
N LEU A 256 -3.68 -6.49 0.27
CA LEU A 256 -4.71 -6.32 -0.76
C LEU A 256 -4.58 -7.35 -1.88
N MET A 257 -3.34 -7.67 -2.29
CA MET A 257 -3.08 -8.69 -3.30
C MET A 257 -3.55 -10.07 -2.83
N PHE A 258 -3.15 -10.50 -1.64
CA PHE A 258 -3.59 -11.78 -1.08
C PHE A 258 -5.10 -11.84 -0.86
N LYS A 259 -5.72 -10.74 -0.41
CA LYS A 259 -7.17 -10.64 -0.33
C LYS A 259 -7.85 -10.87 -1.68
N LYS A 260 -7.29 -10.31 -2.77
CA LYS A 260 -7.82 -10.52 -4.13
C LYS A 260 -7.59 -11.95 -4.62
N ILE A 261 -6.47 -12.58 -4.29
CA ILE A 261 -6.18 -13.98 -4.62
C ILE A 261 -7.20 -14.88 -3.89
N ALA A 262 -7.35 -14.70 -2.58
CA ALA A 262 -8.29 -15.45 -1.78
C ALA A 262 -9.74 -15.26 -2.26
N LEU A 263 -10.16 -14.07 -2.69
CA LEU A 263 -11.51 -13.87 -3.26
C LEU A 263 -11.72 -14.55 -4.63
N ARG A 264 -10.65 -14.82 -5.38
CA ARG A 264 -10.73 -15.47 -6.70
C ARG A 264 -10.61 -16.99 -6.60
N HIS A 265 -9.90 -17.50 -5.59
CA HIS A 265 -9.53 -18.90 -5.46
C HIS A 265 -10.04 -19.58 -4.18
N GLY A 266 -10.48 -18.81 -3.19
CA GLY A 266 -11.16 -19.30 -1.99
C GLY A 266 -12.59 -19.67 -2.34
N VAL A 267 -12.87 -20.98 -2.33
CA VAL A 267 -14.21 -21.57 -2.41
C VAL A 267 -14.86 -21.48 -1.04
#